data_AF-A0A150FPH2-F1
#
_entry.id   AF-A0A150FPH2-F1
#
_cell.length_a   1.000
_cell.length_b   1.000
_cell.length_c   1.000
_cell.angle_alpha   90.00
_cell.angle_beta   90.00
_cell.angle_gamma   90.00
#
_symmetry.space_group_name_H-M   'P 1'
#
loop_
_entity.id
_entity.type
_entity.pdbx_description
1 polymer ?
#
loop_
_entity_poly.entity_id
_entity_poly.type
_entity_poly.pdbx_seq_one_letter_code
_entity_poly.pdbx_strand_id
1 'polypeptide(L)'
;MELKSTKQKSLPLSNIKNNQLVGLCNASTYEGVKAYFIINFREVEETYAIEAEKIKDFIENTDRKSIPIKWCRENGILIEQEKKKSRYRYNVDSFLLN
;
A
#
# COMPACT_ATOMS: atom_id res chain seq x y z
N MET A 1 -7.64 5.00 -4.80
CA MET A 1 -6.60 4.51 -3.88
C MET A 1 -7.18 4.35 -2.47
N GLU A 2 -6.53 3.56 -1.61
CA GLU A 2 -6.85 3.40 -0.19
C GLU A 2 -5.57 3.64 0.65
N LEU A 3 -5.70 4.32 1.80
CA LEU A 3 -4.56 4.70 2.64
C LEU A 3 -4.55 3.89 3.95
N LYS A 4 -3.43 3.24 4.26
CA LYS A 4 -3.21 2.49 5.50
C LYS A 4 -1.94 2.96 6.19
N SER A 5 -1.91 2.88 7.52
CA SER A 5 -0.72 3.25 8.28
C SER A 5 -0.60 2.43 9.56
N THR A 6 0.63 2.07 9.92
CA THR A 6 0.96 1.22 11.08
C THR A 6 2.24 1.70 11.76
N LYS A 7 2.37 1.48 13.07
CA LYS A 7 3.66 1.63 13.80
C LYS A 7 4.49 0.34 13.78
N GLN A 8 3.93 -0.77 13.29
CA GLN A 8 4.63 -2.05 13.24
C GLN A 8 5.42 -2.18 11.92
N LYS A 9 6.32 -3.16 11.83
CA LYS A 9 7.00 -3.54 10.57
C LYS A 9 6.14 -4.45 9.65
N SER A 10 4.84 -4.52 9.92
CA SER A 10 3.86 -5.24 9.11
C SER A 10 2.48 -4.60 9.24
N LEU A 11 1.65 -4.70 8.20
CA LEU A 11 0.24 -4.29 8.21
C LEU A 11 -0.64 -5.53 8.42
N PRO A 12 -1.41 -5.63 9.52
CA PRO A 12 -2.38 -6.71 9.72
C PRO A 12 -3.41 -6.77 8.57
N LEU A 13 -3.72 -7.96 8.07
CA LEU A 13 -4.70 -8.14 6.99
C LEU A 13 -6.11 -7.71 7.42
N SER A 14 -6.44 -7.80 8.70
CA SER A 14 -7.67 -7.27 9.27
C SER A 14 -7.87 -5.76 9.01
N ASN A 15 -6.79 -5.03 8.71
CA ASN A 15 -6.86 -3.60 8.39
C ASN A 15 -7.21 -3.34 6.92
N ILE A 16 -7.22 -4.37 6.08
CA ILE A 16 -7.64 -4.32 4.67
C ILE A 16 -9.06 -4.89 4.61
N LYS A 17 -10.05 -4.00 4.51
CA LYS A 17 -11.45 -4.45 4.41
C LYS A 17 -11.71 -5.00 3.02
N ASN A 18 -12.39 -6.14 2.93
CA ASN A 18 -12.64 -6.81 1.65
C ASN A 18 -13.34 -5.91 0.62
N ASN A 19 -14.33 -5.12 1.06
CA ASN A 19 -15.02 -4.17 0.17
C ASN A 19 -14.09 -3.09 -0.42
N GLN A 20 -13.06 -2.66 0.32
CA GLN A 20 -12.05 -1.71 -0.18
C GLN A 20 -11.18 -2.36 -1.25
N LEU A 21 -10.74 -3.59 -1.01
CA LEU A 21 -9.93 -4.36 -1.96
C LEU A 21 -10.72 -4.65 -3.25
N VAL A 22 -11.93 -5.20 -3.13
CA VAL A 22 -12.81 -5.49 -4.26
C VAL A 22 -13.15 -4.22 -5.04
N GLY A 23 -13.49 -3.13 -4.35
CA GLY A 23 -13.78 -1.86 -5.02
C GLY A 23 -12.59 -1.31 -5.82
N LEU A 24 -11.37 -1.44 -5.29
CA LEU A 24 -10.16 -1.03 -6.00
C LEU A 24 -9.82 -1.93 -7.19
N CYS A 25 -9.91 -3.26 -7.04
CA CYS A 25 -9.70 -4.20 -8.15
C CYS A 25 -10.75 -4.03 -9.25
N ASN A 26 -12.01 -3.74 -8.91
CA ASN A 26 -13.02 -3.45 -9.92
C ASN A 26 -12.70 -2.13 -10.65
N ALA A 27 -12.22 -1.11 -9.93
CA ALA A 27 -11.81 0.15 -10.54
C ALA A 27 -10.59 0.00 -11.47
N SER A 28 -9.64 -0.90 -11.20
CA SER A 28 -8.48 -1.13 -12.08
C SER A 28 -8.84 -1.77 -13.42
N THR A 29 -10.08 -2.27 -13.59
CA THR A 29 -10.54 -2.83 -14.87
C THR A 29 -10.89 -1.77 -15.92
N TYR A 30 -11.07 -0.50 -15.52
CA TYR A 30 -11.32 0.60 -16.44
C TYR A 30 -10.00 1.08 -17.05
N GLU A 31 -10.00 1.31 -18.37
CA GLU A 31 -8.82 1.76 -19.10
C GLU A 31 -8.24 3.06 -18.51
N GLY A 32 -6.91 3.08 -18.31
CA GLY A 32 -6.19 4.22 -17.74
C GLY A 32 -6.34 4.39 -16.22
N VAL A 33 -7.09 3.53 -15.52
CA VAL A 33 -7.27 3.62 -14.06
C VAL A 33 -6.29 2.70 -13.34
N LYS A 34 -5.44 3.28 -12.49
CA LYS A 34 -4.56 2.53 -11.58
C LYS A 34 -5.08 2.60 -10.15
N ALA A 35 -5.18 1.43 -9.50
CA ALA A 35 -5.72 1.31 -8.15
C ALA A 35 -4.64 0.85 -7.16
N TYR A 36 -4.34 1.70 -6.17
CA TYR A 36 -3.27 1.46 -5.20
C TYR A 36 -3.76 1.43 -3.75
N PHE A 37 -3.10 0.62 -2.93
CA PHE A 37 -2.95 0.82 -1.49
C PHE A 37 -1.67 1.59 -1.21
N ILE A 38 -1.77 2.67 -0.44
CA ILE A 38 -0.60 3.38 0.10
C ILE A 38 -0.43 2.97 1.56
N ILE A 39 0.69 2.33 1.90
CA ILE A 39 0.96 1.78 3.22
C ILE A 39 2.14 2.52 3.85
N ASN A 40 1.86 3.26 4.93
CA ASN A 40 2.86 4.01 5.68
C ASN A 40 3.30 3.26 6.96
N PHE A 41 4.58 2.87 7.01
CA PHE A 41 5.23 2.22 8.14
C PHE A 41 5.96 3.26 9.00
N ARG A 42 5.26 3.80 10.00
CA ARG A 42 5.68 5.00 10.75
C ARG A 42 6.97 4.85 11.52
N GLU A 43 7.29 3.66 12.01
CA GLU A 43 8.46 3.42 12.87
C GLU A 43 9.77 3.47 12.09
N VAL A 44 9.73 3.11 10.81
CA VAL A 44 10.90 3.09 9.93
C VAL A 44 10.85 4.18 8.87
N GLU A 45 9.82 5.03 8.92
CA GLU A 45 9.63 6.17 8.01
C GLU A 45 9.70 5.75 6.54
N GLU A 46 9.01 4.66 6.19
CA GLU A 46 8.86 4.19 4.81
C GLU A 46 7.39 4.14 4.40
N THR A 47 7.10 4.47 3.14
CA THR A 47 5.75 4.45 2.58
C THR A 47 5.79 3.81 1.21
N TYR A 48 4.87 2.88 0.94
CA TYR A 48 4.83 2.14 -0.32
C TYR A 48 3.46 2.26 -0.99
N ALA A 49 3.44 2.51 -2.29
CA ALA A 49 2.29 2.27 -3.15
C ALA A 49 2.34 0.83 -3.66
N ILE A 50 1.30 0.03 -3.38
CA ILE A 50 1.13 -1.34 -3.87
C ILE A 50 -0.14 -1.39 -4.70
N GLU A 51 -0.08 -1.97 -5.89
CA GLU A 51 -1.26 -2.21 -6.71
C GLU A 51 -2.27 -3.10 -5.97
N ALA A 52 -3.56 -2.78 -6.10
CA ALA A 52 -4.62 -3.52 -5.43
C ALA A 52 -4.64 -5.00 -5.83
N GLU A 53 -4.34 -5.32 -7.08
CA GLU A 53 -4.24 -6.69 -7.58
C GLU A 53 -3.12 -7.47 -6.89
N LYS A 54 -1.92 -6.89 -6.72
CA LYS A 54 -0.83 -7.53 -5.95
C LYS A 54 -1.21 -7.79 -4.50
N ILE A 55 -1.98 -6.90 -3.88
CA ILE A 55 -2.50 -7.10 -2.51
C ILE A 55 -3.50 -8.26 -2.50
N LYS A 56 -4.39 -8.33 -3.49
CA LYS A 56 -5.34 -9.42 -3.65
C LYS A 56 -4.60 -10.76 -3.80
N ASP A 57 -3.66 -10.83 -4.73
CA ASP A 57 -2.86 -12.04 -4.96
C ASP A 57 -2.08 -12.46 -3.71
N PHE A 58 -1.50 -11.51 -2.98
CA PHE A 58 -0.84 -11.81 -1.72
C PHE A 58 -1.79 -12.46 -0.70
N ILE A 59 -2.99 -11.90 -0.52
CA ILE A 59 -3.98 -12.40 0.44
C ILE A 59 -4.48 -13.79 0.04
N GLU A 60 -4.69 -14.03 -1.25
CA GLU A 60 -5.20 -15.31 -1.77
C GLU A 60 -4.15 -16.44 -1.71
N ASN A 61 -2.86 -16.10 -1.75
CA ASN A 61 -1.77 -17.08 -1.87
C ASN A 61 -0.85 -17.15 -0.64
N THR A 62 -1.28 -16.61 0.51
CA THR A 62 -0.47 -16.61 1.74
C THR A 62 -1.21 -17.18 2.95
N ASP A 63 -0.47 -17.85 3.84
CA ASP A 63 -0.98 -18.23 5.18
C ASP A 63 -0.75 -17.14 6.24
N ARG A 64 -0.16 -16.00 5.84
CA ARG A 64 0.20 -14.91 6.77
C ARG A 64 -1.02 -14.08 7.16
N LYS A 65 -1.03 -13.60 8.41
CA LYS A 65 -2.06 -12.68 8.93
C LYS A 65 -1.70 -11.19 8.77
N SER A 66 -0.56 -10.88 8.15
CA SER A 66 -0.09 -9.52 7.92
C SER A 66 0.84 -9.44 6.71
N ILE A 67 0.83 -8.28 6.04
CA ILE A 67 1.78 -7.93 4.98
C ILE A 67 3.03 -7.35 5.62
N PRO A 68 4.20 -8.03 5.54
CA PRO A 68 5.45 -7.51 6.09
C PRO A 68 6.02 -6.40 5.22
N ILE A 69 6.71 -5.42 5.82
CA ILE A 69 7.37 -4.34 5.09
C ILE A 69 8.37 -4.85 4.04
N LYS A 70 9.03 -5.99 4.31
CA LYS A 70 9.93 -6.63 3.34
C LYS A 70 9.22 -6.95 2.02
N TRP A 71 7.99 -7.46 2.10
CA TRP A 71 7.19 -7.73 0.90
C TRP A 71 6.81 -6.44 0.18
N CYS A 72 6.48 -5.36 0.91
CA CYS A 72 6.21 -4.05 0.33
C CYS A 72 7.42 -3.47 -0.41
N ARG A 73 8.64 -3.65 0.11
CA ARG A 73 9.89 -3.24 -0.56
C ARG A 73 10.12 -3.97 -1.88
N GLU A 74 9.74 -5.24 -1.93
CA GLU A 74 9.93 -6.10 -3.10
C GLU A 74 8.84 -5.92 -4.17
N ASN A 75 7.61 -5.58 -3.76
CA ASN A 75 6.43 -5.59 -4.65
C ASN A 75 5.81 -4.21 -4.88
N GLY A 76 6.30 -3.20 -4.17
CA GLY A 76 5.77 -1.84 -4.15
C GLY A 76 6.69 -0.79 -4.73
N ILE A 77 6.13 0.39 -4.94
CA ILE A 77 6.87 1.61 -5.29
C ILE A 77 7.12 2.39 -4.00
N LEU A 78 8.38 2.71 -3.71
CA LEU A 78 8.73 3.59 -2.60
C LEU A 78 8.22 5.00 -2.89
N ILE A 79 7.44 5.54 -1.95
CA ILE A 79 7.02 6.94 -1.95
C ILE A 79 8.00 7.69 -1.07
N GLU A 80 8.88 8.47 -1.70
CA GLU A 80 9.77 9.35 -0.95
C GLU A 80 8.95 10.30 -0.08
N GLN A 81 9.41 10.48 1.15
CA GLN A 81 8.70 11.32 2.11
C GLN A 81 9.67 12.12 2.96
N GLU A 82 9.21 13.30 3.37
CA GLU A 82 9.89 14.15 4.32
C GLU A 82 9.05 14.24 5.59
N LYS A 83 9.59 13.75 6.71
CA LYS A 83 8.97 13.95 8.01
C LYS A 83 9.18 15.40 8.45
N LYS A 84 8.08 16.09 8.72
CA LYS A 84 8.09 17.41 9.37
C LYS A 84 8.19 17.17 10.90
N LYS A 85 7.28 17.71 11.71
CA LYS A 85 7.22 17.39 13.15
C LYS A 85 6.39 16.15 13.46
N SER A 86 5.13 16.16 13.05
CA SER A 86 4.17 15.06 13.27
C SER A 86 3.47 14.62 11.99
N ARG A 87 3.77 15.28 10.87
CA ARG A 87 3.18 15.06 9.55
C ARG A 87 4.26 14.70 8.54
N TYR A 88 3.86 14.01 7.49
CA TYR A 88 4.71 13.68 6.36
C TYR A 88 4.29 14.50 5.14
N ARG A 89 5.27 14.95 4.35
CA ARG A 89 5.08 15.39 2.97
C ARG A 89 5.50 14.23 2.08
N TYR A 90 4.62 13.80 1.18
CA TYR A 90 4.85 12.68 0.28
C TYR A 90 5.14 13.20 -1.14
N ASN A 91 6.17 12.67 -1.77
CA ASN A 91 6.42 12.84 -3.19
C ASN A 91 5.62 11.79 -3.96
N VAL A 92 4.44 12.18 -4.46
CA VAL A 92 3.49 11.24 -5.09
C VAL A 92 3.78 10.99 -6.57
N ASP A 93 4.65 11.80 -7.18
CA ASP A 93 5.00 11.69 -8.60
C ASP A 93 5.63 10.31 -8.90
N SER A 94 6.32 9.73 -7.91
CA SER A 94 6.99 8.44 -8.04
C SER A 94 6.07 7.27 -8.39
N PHE A 95 4.76 7.35 -8.13
CA PHE A 95 3.81 6.28 -8.50
C PHE A 95 2.68 6.74 -9.43
N LEU A 96 2.52 8.05 -9.67
CA LEU A 96 1.53 8.57 -10.61
C LEU A 96 2.01 8.58 -12.07
N LEU A 97 3.33 8.60 -12.29
CA LEU A 97 3.95 8.68 -13.62
C LEU A 97 4.55 7.34 -14.12
N ASN A 98 4.49 6.30 -13.28
CA ASN A 98 4.76 4.92 -13.69
C ASN A 98 3.54 4.34 -14.40
#